data_AF-W1YUT2-F1
#
_entry.id   AF-W1YUT2-F1
#
_cell.length_a   1.000
_cell.length_b   1.000
_cell.length_c   1.000
_cell.angle_alpha   90.00
_cell.angle_beta   90.00
_cell.angle_gamma   90.00
#
_symmetry.space_group_name_H-M   'P 1'
#
loop_
_entity.id
_entity.type
_entity.pdbx_description
1 polymer ?
#
loop_
_entity_poly.entity_id
_entity_poly.type
_entity_poly.pdbx_seq_one_letter_code
_entity_poly.pdbx_strand_id
1 'polypeptide(L)'
;IEAAKIPVIHTLPAKTIFPDDHPYSIGNLGKIGTKTSYQTIQDADLLIMAGTNYPYVNYLPKKNIKAIQIDTNEENIGARFKINVGILGDSKVAFHQLTENIKHVAKRPFLDKTLERKAVWDKWMKQDLNNDNSPLRPERLMKAINANLKDDAIISADVGTST
;
A
#
# COMPACT_ATOMS: atom_id res chain seq x y z
N ILE A 1 -10.78 0.26 7.78
CA ILE A 1 -9.32 0.03 8.00
C ILE A 1 -9.00 -0.04 9.48
N GLU A 2 -9.19 1.04 10.24
CA GLU A 2 -8.88 1.12 11.67
C GLU A 2 -9.71 0.18 12.54
N ALA A 3 -11.04 0.19 12.35
CA ALA A 3 -11.97 -0.65 13.09
C ALA A 3 -11.60 -2.14 13.04
N ALA A 4 -11.00 -2.59 11.95
CA ALA A 4 -10.55 -3.97 11.76
C ALA A 4 -9.03 -4.16 11.87
N LYS A 5 -8.24 -3.11 12.09
CA LYS A 5 -6.77 -3.18 12.17
C LYS A 5 -6.09 -3.79 10.93
N ILE A 6 -6.53 -3.43 9.73
CA ILE A 6 -5.99 -3.97 8.47
C ILE A 6 -4.88 -3.05 7.93
N PRO A 7 -3.68 -3.56 7.57
CA PRO A 7 -2.65 -2.74 6.90
C PRO A 7 -3.04 -2.38 5.47
N VAL A 8 -2.59 -1.23 4.99
CA VAL A 8 -2.91 -0.69 3.66
C VAL A 8 -1.68 -0.63 2.78
N ILE A 9 -1.80 -1.24 1.61
CA ILE A 9 -0.83 -1.17 0.52
C ILE A 9 -1.51 -0.39 -0.60
N HIS A 10 -0.83 0.60 -1.16
CA HIS A 10 -1.30 1.31 -2.35
C HIS A 10 -0.54 0.86 -3.60
N THR A 11 -1.13 1.06 -4.77
CA THR A 11 -0.40 1.04 -6.04
C THR A 11 0.20 2.42 -6.27
N LEU A 12 1.23 2.52 -7.12
CA LEU A 12 1.89 3.81 -7.38
C LEU A 12 0.89 4.92 -7.77
N PRO A 13 -0.07 4.72 -8.70
CA PRO A 13 -1.02 5.78 -9.07
C PRO A 13 -1.97 6.17 -7.92
N ALA A 14 -2.17 5.28 -6.94
CA ALA A 14 -3.04 5.52 -5.78
C ALA A 14 -2.31 6.16 -4.60
N LYS A 15 -1.01 6.50 -4.72
CA LYS A 15 -0.19 7.03 -3.62
C LYS A 15 -0.80 8.22 -2.90
N THR A 16 -1.54 9.07 -3.60
CA THR A 16 -2.15 10.29 -3.02
C THR A 16 -3.52 10.06 -2.39
N ILE A 17 -4.10 8.86 -2.50
CA ILE A 17 -5.47 8.57 -2.02
C ILE A 17 -5.47 8.27 -0.52
N PHE A 18 -4.41 7.65 0.01
CA PHE A 18 -4.30 7.27 1.42
C PHE A 18 -3.07 7.94 2.05
N PRO A 19 -3.19 8.60 3.21
CA PRO A 19 -2.08 9.34 3.81
C PRO A 19 -0.86 8.45 4.09
N ASP A 20 0.33 8.90 3.69
CA ASP A 20 1.58 8.17 3.91
C ASP A 20 1.96 8.09 5.40
N ASP A 21 1.53 9.07 6.21
CA ASP A 21 1.77 9.16 7.65
C ASP A 21 0.76 8.36 8.49
N HIS A 22 -0.33 7.87 7.88
CA HIS A 22 -1.28 7.01 8.57
C HIS A 22 -0.56 5.74 9.08
N PRO A 23 -0.74 5.34 10.34
CA PRO A 23 0.06 4.28 10.97
C PRO A 23 -0.02 2.93 10.23
N TYR A 24 -1.12 2.67 9.53
CA TYR A 24 -1.34 1.42 8.79
C TYR A 24 -0.96 1.52 7.30
N SER A 25 -0.52 2.68 6.81
CA SER A 25 0.05 2.81 5.47
C SER A 25 1.44 2.18 5.46
N ILE A 26 1.64 1.13 4.66
CA ILE A 26 2.93 0.42 4.60
C ILE A 26 3.65 0.60 3.27
N GLY A 27 3.13 1.48 2.41
CA GLY A 27 3.71 1.90 1.14
C GLY A 27 3.31 1.04 -0.06
N ASN A 28 3.99 1.26 -1.18
CA ASN A 28 3.72 0.61 -2.45
C ASN A 28 4.10 -0.88 -2.50
N LEU A 29 3.45 -1.64 -3.39
CA LEU A 29 3.88 -2.98 -3.79
C LEU A 29 4.64 -2.95 -5.13
N GLY A 30 5.61 -3.85 -5.30
CA GLY A 30 6.34 -4.04 -6.55
C GLY A 30 7.83 -3.73 -6.43
N LYS A 31 8.49 -3.58 -7.58
CA LYS A 31 9.93 -3.23 -7.65
C LYS A 31 10.22 -1.86 -7.02
N ILE A 32 9.32 -0.92 -7.24
CA ILE A 32 9.31 0.43 -6.65
C ILE A 32 8.44 0.49 -5.38
N GLY A 33 8.32 -0.66 -4.70
CA GLY A 33 7.55 -0.82 -3.47
C GLY A 33 8.43 -0.85 -2.23
N THR A 34 7.78 -1.07 -1.09
CA THR A 34 8.50 -1.28 0.18
C THR A 34 8.70 -2.76 0.45
N LYS A 35 9.79 -3.08 1.15
CA LYS A 35 10.01 -4.45 1.65
C LYS A 35 8.86 -4.89 2.57
N THR A 36 8.33 -3.96 3.37
CA THR A 36 7.21 -4.21 4.29
C THR A 36 5.95 -4.65 3.56
N SER A 37 5.58 -3.98 2.46
CA SER A 37 4.42 -4.34 1.64
C SER A 37 4.58 -5.73 1.03
N TYR A 38 5.76 -6.04 0.48
CA TYR A 38 6.01 -7.37 -0.07
C TYR A 38 5.93 -8.46 1.01
N GLN A 39 6.57 -8.28 2.17
CA GLN A 39 6.52 -9.29 3.22
C GLN A 39 5.12 -9.44 3.83
N THR A 40 4.37 -8.34 3.96
CA THR A 40 3.01 -8.35 4.50
C THR A 40 2.04 -9.07 3.57
N ILE A 41 2.08 -8.78 2.27
CA ILE A 41 1.17 -9.43 1.32
C ILE A 41 1.44 -10.93 1.17
N GLN A 42 2.70 -11.37 1.29
CA GLN A 42 3.02 -12.80 1.26
C GLN A 42 2.54 -13.55 2.51
N ASP A 43 2.45 -12.89 3.66
CA ASP A 43 1.97 -13.51 4.90
C ASP A 43 0.44 -13.50 5.02
N ALA A 44 -0.27 -12.62 4.30
CA ALA A 44 -1.71 -12.44 4.37
C ALA A 44 -2.51 -13.73 4.15
N ASP A 45 -3.66 -13.86 4.81
CA ASP A 45 -4.65 -14.93 4.62
C ASP A 45 -5.92 -14.45 3.88
N LEU A 46 -6.11 -13.14 3.83
CA LEU A 46 -7.12 -12.43 3.05
C LEU A 46 -6.48 -11.27 2.28
N LEU A 47 -6.71 -11.21 0.98
CA LEU A 47 -6.41 -10.06 0.13
C LEU A 47 -7.70 -9.31 -0.23
N ILE A 48 -7.74 -7.99 0.04
CA ILE A 48 -8.82 -7.12 -0.41
C ILE A 48 -8.25 -6.21 -1.49
N MET A 49 -8.68 -6.41 -2.73
CA MET A 49 -8.32 -5.58 -3.88
C MET A 49 -9.46 -4.59 -4.12
N ALA A 50 -9.19 -3.29 -4.09
CA ALA A 50 -10.22 -2.27 -4.31
C ALA A 50 -9.76 -1.27 -5.38
N GLY A 51 -10.57 -1.13 -6.45
CA GLY A 51 -10.32 -0.20 -7.55
C GLY A 51 -8.93 -0.36 -8.18
N THR A 52 -8.47 -1.59 -8.37
CA THR A 52 -7.09 -1.86 -8.80
C THR A 52 -7.02 -2.97 -9.83
N ASN A 53 -6.25 -2.71 -10.88
CA ASN A 53 -5.85 -3.67 -11.90
C ASN A 53 -4.34 -3.92 -11.86
N TYR A 54 -3.78 -4.08 -10.66
CA TYR A 54 -2.33 -4.17 -10.42
C TYR A 54 -1.66 -5.21 -11.34
N PRO A 55 -0.75 -4.78 -12.24
CA PRO A 55 -0.31 -5.63 -13.35
C PRO A 55 0.76 -6.65 -12.95
N TYR A 56 1.49 -6.43 -11.86
CA TYR A 56 2.66 -7.24 -11.49
C TYR A 56 2.27 -8.40 -10.58
N VAL A 57 1.53 -9.37 -11.11
CA VAL A 57 0.97 -10.52 -10.37
C VAL A 57 2.00 -11.32 -9.58
N ASN A 58 3.28 -11.32 -9.99
CA ASN A 58 4.37 -12.00 -9.28
C ASN A 58 4.66 -11.43 -7.87
N TYR A 59 4.17 -10.23 -7.56
CA TYR A 59 4.26 -9.63 -6.23
C TYR A 59 3.04 -9.90 -5.35
N LEU A 60 1.94 -10.41 -5.92
CA LEU A 60 0.75 -10.83 -5.18
C LEU A 60 1.05 -12.11 -4.37
N PRO A 61 0.16 -12.52 -3.44
CA PRO A 61 0.39 -13.70 -2.62
C PRO A 61 0.72 -14.93 -3.46
N LYS A 62 1.82 -15.61 -3.14
CA LYS A 62 2.21 -16.85 -3.84
C LYS A 62 1.35 -18.05 -3.45
N LYS A 63 0.74 -18.00 -2.27
CA LYS A 63 -0.22 -18.99 -1.79
C LYS A 63 -1.63 -18.64 -2.24
N ASN A 64 -2.44 -19.66 -2.49
CA ASN A 64 -3.87 -19.49 -2.69
C ASN A 64 -4.52 -19.10 -1.36
N ILE A 65 -4.94 -17.84 -1.24
CA ILE A 65 -5.57 -17.28 -0.05
C ILE A 65 -6.96 -16.77 -0.37
N LYS A 66 -7.73 -16.38 0.65
CA LYS A 66 -9.02 -15.75 0.40
C LYS A 66 -8.81 -14.39 -0.26
N ALA A 67 -9.65 -14.04 -1.23
CA ALA A 67 -9.59 -12.74 -1.85
C ALA A 67 -10.97 -12.16 -2.14
N ILE A 68 -11.09 -10.86 -1.90
CA ILE A 68 -12.25 -10.03 -2.24
C ILE A 68 -11.76 -8.98 -3.23
N GLN A 69 -12.49 -8.77 -4.31
CA GLN A 69 -12.21 -7.68 -5.24
C GLN A 69 -13.43 -6.78 -5.39
N ILE A 70 -13.22 -5.48 -5.24
CA ILE A 70 -14.20 -4.42 -5.44
C ILE A 70 -13.74 -3.60 -6.63
N ASP A 71 -14.55 -3.53 -7.68
CA ASP A 71 -14.22 -2.76 -8.87
C ASP A 71 -15.49 -2.30 -9.58
N THR A 72 -15.44 -1.16 -10.26
CA THR A 72 -16.56 -0.67 -11.09
C THR A 72 -16.55 -1.30 -12.48
N ASN A 73 -15.41 -1.85 -12.93
CA ASN A 73 -15.28 -2.54 -14.20
C ASN A 73 -15.31 -4.05 -13.98
N GLU A 74 -16.31 -4.72 -14.57
CA GLU A 74 -16.48 -6.17 -14.51
C GLU A 74 -15.26 -6.93 -15.05
N GLU A 75 -14.59 -6.41 -16.08
CA GLU A 75 -13.42 -7.06 -16.69
C GLU A 75 -12.23 -7.19 -15.72
N ASN A 76 -12.17 -6.34 -14.68
CA ASN A 76 -11.10 -6.40 -13.68
C ASN A 76 -11.33 -7.53 -12.67
N ILE A 77 -12.59 -7.95 -12.46
CA ILE A 77 -12.99 -8.88 -11.40
C ILE A 77 -12.36 -10.26 -11.65
N GLY A 78 -11.40 -10.64 -10.81
CA GLY A 78 -10.68 -11.91 -10.92
C GLY A 78 -9.58 -11.94 -11.99
N ALA A 79 -9.32 -10.84 -12.70
CA ALA A 79 -8.35 -10.79 -13.81
C ALA A 79 -6.89 -10.95 -13.35
N ARG A 80 -6.56 -10.50 -12.13
CA ARG A 80 -5.17 -10.47 -11.61
C ARG A 80 -4.89 -11.50 -10.52
N PHE A 81 -5.93 -11.96 -9.83
CA PHE A 81 -5.82 -12.93 -8.74
C PHE A 81 -7.12 -13.72 -8.64
N LYS A 82 -7.03 -14.99 -8.24
CA LYS A 82 -8.23 -15.81 -8.01
C LYS A 82 -9.01 -15.26 -6.82
N ILE A 83 -10.23 -14.79 -7.06
CA ILE A 83 -11.10 -14.21 -6.03
C ILE A 83 -12.13 -15.20 -5.51
N ASN A 84 -12.62 -14.96 -4.29
CA ASN A 84 -13.76 -15.66 -3.71
C ASN A 84 -15.04 -14.83 -3.79
N VAL A 85 -14.92 -13.50 -3.71
CA VAL A 85 -16.04 -12.57 -3.77
C VAL A 85 -15.65 -11.42 -4.69
N GLY A 86 -16.44 -11.20 -5.74
CA GLY A 86 -16.38 -10.01 -6.59
C GLY A 86 -17.53 -9.08 -6.23
N ILE A 87 -17.23 -7.80 -6.02
CA ILE A 87 -18.21 -6.75 -5.75
C ILE A 87 -18.11 -5.76 -6.91
N LEU A 88 -19.07 -5.83 -7.83
CA LEU A 88 -19.18 -4.88 -8.93
C LEU A 88 -19.83 -3.59 -8.41
N GLY A 89 -19.05 -2.53 -8.27
CA GLY A 89 -19.54 -1.26 -7.76
C GLY A 89 -18.46 -0.31 -7.26
N ASP A 90 -18.90 0.85 -6.82
CA ASP A 90 -18.03 1.89 -6.29
C ASP A 90 -17.39 1.47 -4.95
N SER A 91 -16.07 1.66 -4.85
CA SER A 91 -15.30 1.23 -3.68
C SER A 91 -15.60 2.06 -2.43
N LYS A 92 -15.95 3.34 -2.57
CA LYS A 92 -16.34 4.19 -1.44
C LYS A 92 -17.66 3.72 -0.84
N VAL A 93 -18.66 3.40 -1.68
CA VAL A 93 -19.95 2.83 -1.23
C VAL A 93 -19.73 1.47 -0.56
N ALA A 94 -18.97 0.58 -1.20
CA ALA A 94 -18.69 -0.74 -0.64
C ALA A 94 -17.96 -0.65 0.72
N PHE A 95 -16.93 0.19 0.84
CA PHE A 95 -16.21 0.35 2.10
C PHE A 95 -17.06 1.01 3.19
N HIS A 96 -17.97 1.90 2.85
CA HIS A 96 -18.91 2.46 3.82
C HIS A 96 -19.79 1.36 4.43
N GLN A 97 -20.47 0.57 3.59
CA GLN A 97 -21.33 -0.54 4.04
C GLN A 97 -20.53 -1.61 4.81
N LEU A 98 -19.32 -1.95 4.34
CA LEU A 98 -18.45 -2.87 5.06
C LEU A 98 -18.09 -2.32 6.44
N THR A 99 -17.81 -1.02 6.55
CA THR A 99 -17.44 -0.39 7.83
C THR A 99 -18.62 -0.36 8.81
N GLU A 100 -19.85 -0.14 8.35
CA GLU A 100 -21.04 -0.19 9.20
C GLU A 100 -21.31 -1.59 9.78
N ASN A 101 -20.92 -2.63 9.03
CA ASN A 101 -21.20 -4.03 9.39
C ASN A 101 -19.99 -4.76 10.00
N ILE A 102 -18.82 -4.13 10.06
CA ILE A 102 -17.61 -4.79 10.57
C ILE A 102 -17.59 -4.77 12.10
N LYS A 103 -17.23 -5.91 12.69
CA LYS A 103 -16.96 -5.98 14.13
C LYS A 103 -15.62 -5.31 14.44
N HIS A 104 -15.60 -4.50 15.48
CA HIS A 104 -14.36 -3.89 15.97
C HIS A 104 -13.36 -4.98 16.40
N VAL A 105 -12.10 -4.79 16.04
CA VAL A 105 -10.98 -5.68 16.37
C VAL A 105 -9.99 -4.91 17.25
N ALA A 106 -9.96 -5.26 18.53
CA ALA A 106 -9.09 -4.59 19.49
C ALA A 106 -7.60 -4.93 19.31
N LYS A 107 -7.28 -6.17 18.92
CA LYS A 107 -5.90 -6.66 18.73
C LYS A 107 -5.81 -7.48 17.45
N ARG A 108 -4.71 -7.32 16.72
CA ARG A 108 -4.46 -8.06 15.49
C ARG A 108 -2.96 -8.34 15.34
N PRO A 109 -2.50 -9.54 15.74
CA PRO A 109 -1.09 -9.92 15.64
C PRO A 109 -0.50 -9.78 14.23
N PHE A 110 -1.33 -9.96 13.19
CA PHE A 110 -0.92 -9.73 11.81
C PHE A 110 -0.48 -8.28 11.56
N LEU A 111 -1.25 -7.30 12.06
CA LEU A 111 -0.89 -5.89 11.97
C LEU A 111 0.33 -5.58 12.81
N ASP A 112 0.40 -6.09 14.04
CA ASP A 112 1.52 -5.84 14.95
C ASP A 112 2.85 -6.27 14.29
N LYS A 113 2.89 -7.48 13.72
CA LYS A 113 4.04 -8.00 12.95
C LYS A 113 4.37 -7.13 11.72
N THR A 114 3.36 -6.61 11.02
CA THR A 114 3.55 -5.69 9.90
C THR A 114 4.17 -4.37 10.34
N LEU A 115 3.73 -3.81 11.48
CA LEU A 115 4.26 -2.56 12.01
C LEU A 115 5.69 -2.72 12.54
N GLU A 116 6.05 -3.87 13.11
CA GLU A 116 7.44 -4.19 13.46
C GLU A 116 8.35 -4.16 12.22
N ARG A 117 7.91 -4.78 11.12
CA ARG A 117 8.63 -4.73 9.83
C ARG A 117 8.71 -3.31 9.27
N LYS A 118 7.61 -2.54 9.38
CA LYS A 118 7.57 -1.15 8.96
C LYS A 118 8.60 -0.32 9.73
N ALA A 119 8.71 -0.49 11.05
CA ALA A 119 9.68 0.23 11.86
C ALA A 119 11.13 -0.03 11.43
N VAL A 120 11.46 -1.28 11.05
CA VAL A 120 12.78 -1.61 10.48
C VAL A 120 13.01 -0.92 9.14
N TRP A 121 12.01 -0.94 8.26
CA TRP A 121 12.08 -0.26 6.96
C TRP A 121 12.24 1.26 7.11
N ASP A 122 11.44 1.89 7.97
CA ASP A 122 11.49 3.32 8.24
C ASP A 122 12.85 3.73 8.82
N LYS A 123 13.47 2.88 9.65
CA LYS A 123 14.83 3.09 10.15
C LYS A 123 15.85 3.12 9.02
N TRP A 124 15.78 2.19 8.07
CA TRP A 124 16.67 2.19 6.90
C TRP A 124 16.45 3.40 6.02
N MET A 125 15.18 3.74 5.72
CA MET A 125 14.86 4.94 4.95
C MET A 125 15.39 6.20 5.64
N LYS A 126 15.26 6.32 6.96
CA LYS A 126 15.83 7.45 7.71
C LYS A 126 17.36 7.50 7.59
N GLN A 127 18.04 6.36 7.53
CA GLN A 127 19.49 6.34 7.30
C GLN A 127 19.83 6.84 5.88
N ASP A 128 19.14 6.36 4.85
CA ASP A 128 19.38 6.77 3.46
C ASP A 128 19.05 8.26 3.22
N LEU A 129 17.94 8.76 3.77
CA LEU A 129 17.53 10.17 3.68
C LEU A 129 18.54 11.12 4.36
N ASN A 130 19.31 10.64 5.34
CA ASN A 130 20.32 11.41 6.07
C ASN A 130 21.76 11.12 5.61
N ASN A 131 21.95 10.24 4.63
CA ASN A 131 23.27 9.87 4.14
C ASN A 131 23.87 11.03 3.31
N ASP A 132 24.98 11.58 3.79
CA ASP A 132 25.64 12.76 3.24
C ASP A 132 26.83 12.47 2.33
N ASN A 133 27.01 11.20 1.92
CA ASN A 133 28.05 10.78 1.00
C ASN A 133 28.00 11.53 -0.36
N SER A 134 29.15 11.56 -1.04
CA SER A 134 29.32 12.09 -2.39
C SER A 134 29.50 10.95 -3.40
N PRO A 135 28.88 10.99 -4.60
CA PRO A 135 27.97 12.04 -5.10
C PRO A 135 26.63 12.08 -4.34
N LEU A 136 25.89 13.20 -4.46
CA LEU A 136 24.62 13.41 -3.76
C LEU A 136 23.65 12.25 -4.01
N ARG A 137 23.18 11.66 -2.92
CA ARG A 137 22.21 10.56 -2.96
C ARG A 137 20.80 11.05 -3.35
N PRO A 138 20.08 10.36 -4.24
CA PRO A 138 18.72 10.73 -4.63
C PRO A 138 17.75 10.84 -3.45
N GLU A 139 17.87 9.97 -2.46
CA GLU A 139 17.02 9.96 -1.28
C GLU A 139 17.19 11.26 -0.47
N ARG A 140 18.43 11.76 -0.32
CA ARG A 140 18.72 13.03 0.34
C ARG A 140 18.15 14.22 -0.43
N LEU A 141 18.18 14.19 -1.77
CA LEU A 141 17.51 15.19 -2.60
C LEU A 141 15.99 15.17 -2.36
N MET A 142 15.36 13.98 -2.37
CA MET A 142 13.92 13.85 -2.11
C MET A 142 13.54 14.31 -0.70
N LYS A 143 14.39 14.10 0.31
CA LYS A 143 14.20 14.68 1.65
C LYS A 143 14.13 16.21 1.61
N ALA A 144 15.05 16.84 0.88
CA ALA A 144 15.10 18.29 0.75
C ALA A 144 13.87 18.83 0.00
N ILE A 145 13.45 18.15 -1.07
CA ILE A 145 12.21 18.50 -1.79
C ILE A 145 11.02 18.42 -0.83
N ASN A 146 10.82 17.28 -0.15
CA ASN A 146 9.69 17.08 0.76
C ASN A 146 9.63 18.13 1.89
N ALA A 147 10.77 18.58 2.41
CA ALA A 147 10.82 19.62 3.45
C ALA A 147 10.40 21.01 2.97
N ASN A 148 10.33 21.23 1.65
CA ASN A 148 9.99 22.51 1.02
C ASN A 148 8.70 22.45 0.18
N LEU A 149 8.03 21.30 0.12
CA LEU A 149 6.74 21.17 -0.56
C LEU A 149 5.64 21.83 0.28
N LYS A 150 4.67 22.41 -0.41
CA LYS A 150 3.39 22.80 0.17
C LYS A 150 2.47 21.59 0.23
N ASP A 151 1.48 21.62 1.12
CA ASP A 151 0.50 20.53 1.29
C ASP A 151 -0.34 20.28 0.02
N ASP A 152 -0.50 21.29 -0.83
CA ASP A 152 -1.25 21.25 -2.10
C ASP A 152 -0.35 21.12 -3.34
N ALA A 153 0.93 20.80 -3.16
CA ALA A 153 1.87 20.71 -4.27
C ALA A 153 1.50 19.60 -5.27
N ILE A 154 1.60 19.92 -6.56
CA ILE A 154 1.45 18.97 -7.66
C ILE A 154 2.84 18.46 -8.06
N ILE A 155 3.05 17.15 -8.01
CA ILE A 155 4.31 16.51 -8.39
C ILE A 155 4.14 15.86 -9.75
N SER A 156 5.01 16.23 -10.69
CA SER A 156 5.18 15.54 -11.97
C SER A 156 6.51 14.81 -11.96
N ALA A 157 6.48 13.50 -12.15
CA ALA A 157 7.68 12.65 -12.18
C ALA A 157 7.86 12.03 -13.57
N ASP A 158 9.11 12.04 -14.07
CA ASP A 158 9.51 11.27 -15.23
C ASP A 158 9.63 9.78 -14.87
N VAL A 159 9.72 8.91 -15.88
CA VAL A 159 9.92 7.46 -15.73
C VAL A 159 11.39 7.15 -15.48
N GLY A 160 11.70 6.61 -14.30
CA GLY A 160 13.06 6.22 -13.96
C GLY A 160 13.24 6.13 -12.45
N THR A 161 14.46 6.38 -11.98
CA THR A 161 14.77 6.42 -10.53
C THR A 161 13.97 7.48 -9.77
N SER A 162 13.48 8.50 -10.49
CA SER A 162 12.64 9.57 -9.94
C SER A 162 11.17 9.16 -9.68
N THR A 163 10.72 8.02 -10.21
CA THR A 163 9.36 7.50 -10.03
C THR A 163 9.22 6.71 -8.74
#